data_AF-A0A369PZM3-F1
#
_entry.id   AF-A0A369PZM3-F1
#
_cell.length_a   1.000
_cell.length_b   1.000
_cell.length_c   1.000
_cell.angle_alpha   90.00
_cell.angle_beta   90.00
_cell.angle_gamma   90.00
#
_symmetry.space_group_name_H-M   'P 1'
#
loop_
_entity.id
_entity.type
_entity.pdbx_description
1 polymer ?
#
loop_
_entity_poly.entity_id
_entity_poly.type
_entity_poly.pdbx_seq_one_letter_code
_entity_poly.pdbx_strand_id
1 'polypeptide(L)'
;MTSFNVHIDHNGDNLTLTIIPKEDYFKIVYFGGILGALRKQGTDWILMEESEIDPGELAPFDYKLTPDGVHISLDSHEINQISEQIEHYLESNPD
;
A
#
# COMPACT_ATOMS: atom_id res chain seq x y z
N MET A 1 -11.58 1.49 -11.02
CA MET A 1 -11.51 0.67 -9.79
C MET A 1 -11.81 1.45 -8.52
N THR A 2 -12.48 0.81 -7.55
CA THR A 2 -12.72 1.33 -6.20
C THR A 2 -11.58 0.98 -5.25
N SER A 3 -11.43 1.75 -4.17
CA SER A 3 -10.51 1.38 -3.08
C SER A 3 -10.92 0.07 -2.41
N PHE A 4 -9.95 -0.70 -1.95
CA PHE A 4 -10.16 -1.99 -1.27
C PHE A 4 -9.17 -2.17 -0.13
N ASN A 5 -9.41 -3.14 0.74
CA ASN A 5 -8.53 -3.43 1.87
C ASN A 5 -7.71 -4.71 1.61
N VAL A 6 -6.47 -4.70 2.10
CA VAL A 6 -5.57 -5.85 2.14
C VAL A 6 -5.07 -6.07 3.58
N HIS A 7 -4.66 -7.28 3.89
CA HIS A 7 -4.23 -7.68 5.23
C HIS A 7 -2.80 -8.18 5.19
N ILE A 8 -1.89 -7.57 5.93
CA ILE A 8 -0.49 -8.02 5.99
C ILE A 8 -0.14 -8.47 7.41
N ASP A 9 0.75 -9.45 7.51
CA ASP A 9 1.47 -9.72 8.75
C ASP A 9 2.69 -8.80 8.84
N HIS A 10 2.80 -8.06 9.94
CA HIS A 10 3.93 -7.20 10.22
C HIS A 10 4.29 -7.30 11.71
N ASN A 11 5.49 -7.80 12.00
CA ASN A 11 5.98 -8.01 13.37
C ASN A 11 5.05 -8.85 14.28
N GLY A 12 4.27 -9.76 13.68
CA GLY A 12 3.30 -10.60 14.40
C GLY A 12 1.94 -9.94 14.63
N ASP A 13 1.75 -8.71 14.15
CA ASP A 13 0.45 -8.03 14.10
C ASP A 13 -0.15 -8.12 12.69
N ASN A 14 -1.45 -8.39 12.62
CA ASN A 14 -2.18 -8.37 11.36
C ASN A 14 -2.72 -6.96 11.11
N LEU A 15 -2.15 -6.28 10.12
CA LEU A 15 -2.50 -4.91 9.76
C LEU A 15 -3.45 -4.88 8.57
N THR A 16 -4.50 -4.09 8.68
CA THR A 16 -5.39 -3.78 7.54
C THR A 16 -4.93 -2.50 6.86
N LEU A 17 -4.55 -2.61 5.59
CA LEU A 17 -4.15 -1.49 4.74
C LEU A 17 -5.26 -1.20 3.72
N THR A 18 -5.48 0.08 3.43
CA THR A 18 -6.37 0.50 2.35
C THR A 18 -5.55 0.77 1.09
N ILE A 19 -5.90 0.09 0.02
CA ILE A 19 -5.33 0.28 -1.30
C ILE A 19 -6.23 1.21 -2.10
N ILE A 20 -5.65 2.31 -2.59
CA ILE A 20 -6.34 3.26 -3.46
C ILE A 20 -5.72 3.17 -4.86
N PRO A 21 -6.43 2.56 -5.82
CA PRO A 21 -5.99 2.53 -7.22
C PRO A 21 -5.86 3.94 -7.79
N LYS A 22 -4.78 4.16 -8.56
CA LYS A 22 -4.54 5.34 -9.40
C LYS A 22 -4.35 4.86 -10.85
N GLU A 23 -4.10 5.80 -11.75
CA GLU A 23 -4.01 5.48 -13.19
C GLU A 23 -2.93 4.45 -13.51
N ASP A 24 -1.78 4.52 -12.84
CA ASP A 24 -0.62 3.68 -13.12
C ASP A 24 0.07 3.08 -11.88
N TYR A 25 -0.50 3.28 -10.69
CA TYR A 25 0.03 2.79 -9.42
C TYR A 25 -1.07 2.62 -8.37
N PHE A 26 -0.70 2.08 -7.20
CA PHE A 26 -1.60 1.83 -6.08
C PHE A 26 -1.05 2.52 -4.83
N LYS A 27 -1.80 3.46 -4.26
CA LYS A 27 -1.43 4.07 -2.97
C LYS A 27 -1.77 3.11 -1.84
N ILE A 28 -0.86 2.99 -0.88
CA ILE A 28 -1.03 2.21 0.33
C ILE A 28 -1.30 3.17 1.49
N VAL A 29 -2.43 3.00 2.15
CA VAL A 29 -2.92 3.88 3.21
C VAL A 29 -3.16 3.10 4.49
N TYR A 30 -2.76 3.67 5.62
CA TYR A 30 -3.00 3.13 6.94
C TYR A 30 -3.49 4.25 7.88
N PHE A 31 -4.65 4.04 8.52
CA PHE A 31 -5.30 5.06 9.37
C PHE A 31 -5.37 6.47 8.78
N GLY A 32 -5.66 6.58 7.47
CA GLY A 32 -5.78 7.87 6.77
C GLY A 32 -4.44 8.51 6.38
N GLY A 33 -3.34 7.80 6.60
CA GLY A 33 -2.00 8.18 6.22
C GLY A 33 -1.43 7.40 5.06
N ILE A 34 -0.67 8.06 4.19
CA ILE A 34 0.02 7.37 3.11
C ILE A 34 1.27 6.69 3.68
N LEU A 35 1.38 5.38 3.50
CA LEU A 35 2.61 4.62 3.82
C LEU A 35 3.56 4.61 2.63
N GLY A 36 3.03 4.58 1.42
CA GLY A 36 3.79 4.48 0.17
C GLY A 36 2.89 4.25 -1.03
N ALA A 37 3.50 3.92 -2.16
CA ALA A 37 2.78 3.48 -3.34
C ALA A 37 3.56 2.40 -4.08
N LEU A 38 2.83 1.43 -4.61
CA LEU A 38 3.40 0.38 -5.45
C LEU A 38 2.98 0.56 -6.90
N ARG A 39 3.95 0.39 -7.79
CA ARG A 39 3.75 0.39 -9.22
C ARG A 39 4.17 -0.95 -9.80
N LYS A 40 3.31 -1.54 -10.61
CA LYS A 40 3.65 -2.76 -11.36
C LYS A 40 4.50 -2.38 -12.56
N GLN A 41 5.70 -2.96 -12.67
CA GLN A 41 6.60 -2.84 -13.80
C GLN A 41 6.86 -4.23 -14.39
N GLY A 42 6.09 -4.58 -15.43
CA GLY A 42 6.14 -5.93 -16.00
C GLY A 42 5.58 -6.96 -15.03
N THR A 43 6.44 -7.86 -14.55
CA THR A 43 6.13 -8.90 -13.56
C THR A 43 6.40 -8.46 -12.12
N ASP A 44 7.12 -7.36 -11.93
CA ASP A 44 7.62 -6.94 -10.62
C ASP A 44 6.83 -5.77 -10.07
N TRP A 45 6.83 -5.64 -8.75
CA TRP A 45 6.21 -4.54 -8.02
C TRP A 45 7.28 -3.68 -7.38
N ILE A 46 7.29 -2.40 -7.70
CA ILE A 46 8.31 -1.45 -7.25
C ILE A 46 7.66 -0.42 -6.32
N LEU A 47 8.32 -0.18 -5.19
CA LEU A 47 8.00 0.93 -4.29
C LEU A 47 8.42 2.25 -4.93
N MET A 48 7.47 3.17 -5.07
CA MET A 48 7.71 4.49 -5.67
C MET A 48 8.42 5.43 -4.70
N GLU A 49 9.16 6.39 -5.23
CA GLU A 49 9.75 7.45 -4.42
C GLU A 49 8.66 8.37 -3.86
N GLU A 50 8.83 8.83 -2.61
CA GLU A 50 7.85 9.71 -1.93
C GLU A 50 7.54 10.99 -2.75
N SER A 51 8.52 11.51 -3.51
CA SER A 51 8.35 12.69 -4.38
C SER A 51 7.49 12.45 -5.61
N GLU A 52 7.28 11.21 -6.03
CA GLU A 52 6.48 10.85 -7.21
C GLU A 52 5.01 10.58 -6.86
N ILE A 53 4.70 10.46 -5.57
CA ILE A 53 3.38 10.11 -5.08
C ILE A 53 2.60 11.39 -4.79
N ASP A 54 1.49 11.56 -5.49
CA ASP A 54 0.53 12.61 -5.18
C ASP A 54 -0.09 12.36 -3.78
N PRO A 55 -0.01 13.31 -2.82
CA PRO A 55 -0.66 13.12 -1.51
C PRO A 55 -2.18 13.28 -1.57
N GLY A 56 -2.71 14.04 -2.53
CA GLY A 56 -4.14 14.35 -2.61
C GLY A 56 -4.66 14.99 -1.32
N GLU A 57 -5.80 14.51 -0.82
CA GLU A 57 -6.42 14.97 0.44
C GLU A 57 -5.87 14.28 1.70
N LEU A 58 -4.98 13.30 1.54
CA LEU A 58 -4.39 12.59 2.68
C LEU A 58 -3.18 13.33 3.20
N ALA A 59 -2.94 13.21 4.51
CA ALA A 59 -1.72 13.72 5.10
C ALA A 59 -0.49 12.99 4.51
N PRO A 60 0.64 13.70 4.32
CA PRO A 60 1.88 13.12 3.79
C PRO A 60 2.40 11.98 4.71
N PHE A 61 3.48 11.32 4.28
CA PHE A 61 4.08 10.06 4.79
C PHE A 61 4.41 9.93 6.29
N ASP A 62 3.88 10.79 7.14
CA ASP A 62 4.13 10.89 8.58
C ASP A 62 3.47 9.80 9.43
N TYR A 63 2.89 8.76 8.81
CA TYR A 63 2.29 7.62 9.53
C TYR A 63 3.25 6.45 9.75
N LYS A 64 4.55 6.71 9.62
CA LYS A 64 5.62 5.79 10.05
C LYS A 64 5.63 5.55 11.58
N LEU A 65 4.72 6.17 12.32
CA LEU A 65 4.41 5.87 13.71
C LEU A 65 2.90 5.71 13.82
N THR A 66 2.43 4.49 14.05
CA THR A 66 1.04 4.28 14.44
C THR A 66 0.79 4.93 15.82
N PRO A 67 -0.48 5.16 16.22
CA PRO A 67 -0.79 5.64 17.57
C PRO A 67 -0.20 4.74 18.68
N ASP A 68 0.03 3.47 18.37
CA ASP A 68 0.67 2.46 19.23
C ASP A 68 2.20 2.39 19.08
N GLY A 69 2.81 3.24 18.25
CA GLY A 69 4.27 3.31 18.06
C GLY A 69 4.85 2.27 17.10
N VAL A 70 4.02 1.58 16.31
CA VAL A 70 4.49 0.62 15.30
C VAL A 70 5.08 1.38 14.11
N HIS A 71 6.28 1.00 13.68
CA HIS A 71 6.92 1.54 12.50
C HIS A 71 6.67 0.62 11.32
N ILE A 72 5.71 0.97 10.47
CA ILE A 72 5.40 0.18 9.29
C ILE A 72 6.35 0.60 8.17
N SER A 73 7.33 -0.25 7.88
CA SER A 73 8.21 -0.13 6.72
C SER A 73 7.65 -0.97 5.58
N LEU A 74 7.65 -0.41 4.36
CA LEU A 74 7.33 -1.17 3.15
C LEU A 74 8.62 -1.82 2.61
N ASP A 75 9.11 -2.83 3.32
CA ASP A 75 10.26 -3.62 2.89
C ASP A 75 9.80 -4.75 1.94
N SER A 76 10.75 -5.54 1.42
CA SER A 76 10.44 -6.60 0.45
C SER A 76 9.38 -7.60 0.95
N HIS A 77 9.31 -7.83 2.27
CA HIS A 77 8.32 -8.73 2.85
C HIS A 77 6.90 -8.16 2.75
N GLU A 78 6.70 -6.93 3.20
CA GLU A 78 5.41 -6.22 3.14
C GLU A 78 4.99 -5.98 1.69
N ILE A 79 5.93 -5.56 0.83
CA ILE A 79 5.67 -5.34 -0.59
C ILE A 79 5.12 -6.61 -1.24
N ASN A 80 5.73 -7.76 -1.00
CA ASN A 80 5.27 -9.03 -1.56
C ASN A 80 3.87 -9.40 -1.08
N GLN A 81 3.59 -9.27 0.22
CA GLN A 81 2.25 -9.57 0.75
C GLN A 81 1.17 -8.64 0.18
N ILE A 82 1.50 -7.37 -0.01
CA ILE A 82 0.58 -6.38 -0.58
C ILE A 82 0.36 -6.67 -2.07
N SER A 83 1.44 -6.90 -2.82
CA SER A 83 1.35 -7.13 -4.27
C SER A 83 0.56 -8.39 -4.60
N GLU A 84 0.79 -9.49 -3.90
CA GLU A 84 0.03 -10.74 -4.07
C GLU A 84 -1.47 -10.52 -3.88
N GLN A 85 -1.85 -9.73 -2.86
CA GLN A 85 -3.27 -9.43 -2.61
C GLN A 85 -3.86 -8.46 -3.63
N ILE A 86 -3.08 -7.48 -4.10
CA ILE A 86 -3.52 -6.62 -5.21
C ILE A 86 -3.76 -7.47 -6.45
N GLU A 87 -2.83 -8.36 -6.81
CA GLU A 87 -2.97 -9.24 -7.97
C GLU A 87 -4.21 -10.13 -7.88
N HIS A 88 -4.38 -10.80 -6.74
CA HIS A 88 -5.57 -11.63 -6.51
C HIS A 88 -6.88 -10.81 -6.60
N TYR A 89 -6.87 -9.56 -6.11
CA TYR A 89 -8.02 -8.66 -6.24
C TYR A 89 -8.30 -8.29 -7.70
N LEU A 90 -7.26 -7.96 -8.48
CA LEU A 90 -7.37 -7.62 -9.90
C LEU A 90 -7.86 -8.80 -10.73
N GLU A 91 -7.39 -10.02 -10.46
CA GLU A 91 -7.84 -11.25 -11.14
C GLU A 91 -9.30 -11.58 -10.82
N SER A 92 -9.72 -11.32 -9.59
CA SER A 92 -11.11 -11.56 -9.14
C SER A 92 -12.08 -10.47 -9.58
N ASN A 93 -11.58 -9.28 -9.93
CA ASN A 93 -12.36 -8.12 -10.34
C ASN A 93 -11.79 -7.53 -11.63
N PRO A 94 -11.85 -8.26 -12.77
CA PRO A 94 -11.48 -7.71 -14.06
C PRO A 94 -12.46 -6.55 -14.38
N ASP A 95 -11.92 -5.36 -14.66
CA ASP A 95 -12.70 -4.21 -15.15
C ASP A 95 -13.53 -4.55 -16.40
#